data_AF-A0A4U9XVU5-F1
#
_entry.id   AF-A0A4U9XVU5-F1
#
_cell.length_a   1.000
_cell.length_b   1.000
_cell.length_c   1.000
_cell.angle_alpha   90.00
_cell.angle_beta   90.00
_cell.angle_gamma   90.00
#
_symmetry.space_group_name_H-M   'P 1'
#
loop_
_entity.id
_entity.type
_entity.pdbx_description
1 polymer ?
#
loop_
_entity_poly.entity_id
_entity_poly.type
_entity_poly.pdbx_seq_one_letter_code
_entity_poly.pdbx_strand_id
1 'polypeptide(L)'
;MIHLLYPDGIYKKVVLGPDLKKGQCLQFRLPKGIIFGSTVEQDYALVSCMVAPGFEFSDFELLSQDSLLKDYPEQEEIIKRLTLSK
;
A
#
# COMPACT_ATOMS: atom_id res chain seq x y z
N MET A 1 -7.60 1.94 -3.81
CA MET A 1 -7.23 0.63 -3.24
C MET A 1 -5.95 0.76 -2.44
N ILE A 2 -5.81 -0.04 -1.39
CA ILE A 2 -4.59 -0.16 -0.58
C ILE A 2 -3.97 -1.52 -0.90
N HIS A 3 -2.70 -1.51 -1.31
CA HIS A 3 -1.91 -2.66 -1.72
C HIS A 3 -0.93 -2.98 -0.59
N LEU A 4 -0.87 -4.24 -0.17
CA LEU A 4 -0.03 -4.70 0.93
C LEU A 4 0.89 -5.82 0.44
N LEU A 5 2.19 -5.66 0.66
CA LEU A 5 3.21 -6.68 0.43
C LEU A 5 3.75 -7.12 1.79
N TYR A 6 3.50 -8.38 2.13
CA TYR A 6 3.93 -8.99 3.39
C TYR A 6 5.33 -9.60 3.24
N PRO A 7 6.16 -9.64 4.30
CA PRO A 7 7.52 -10.19 4.24
C PRO A 7 7.62 -11.65 3.79
N ASP A 8 6.53 -12.41 3.87
CA ASP A 8 6.43 -13.81 3.39
C ASP A 8 6.10 -13.91 1.89
N GLY A 9 6.08 -12.78 1.17
CA GLY A 9 5.74 -12.70 -0.25
C GLY A 9 4.25 -12.57 -0.53
N ILE A 10 3.38 -12.65 0.49
CA ILE A 10 1.93 -12.56 0.28
C ILE A 10 1.53 -11.15 -0.12
N TYR A 11 0.76 -11.07 -1.20
CA TYR A 11 0.11 -9.84 -1.64
C TYR A 11 -1.37 -9.80 -1.23
N LYS A 12 -1.81 -8.67 -0.66
CA LYS A 12 -3.23 -8.42 -0.36
C LYS A 12 -3.68 -7.05 -0.84
N LYS A 13 -4.97 -6.97 -1.15
CA LYS A 13 -5.67 -5.72 -1.50
C LYS A 13 -6.80 -5.44 -0.54
N VAL A 14 -6.95 -4.17 -0.18
CA VAL A 14 -8.06 -3.67 0.62
C VAL A 14 -8.70 -2.49 -0.13
N VAL A 15 -10.02 -2.49 -0.22
CA VAL A 15 -10.77 -1.41 -0.85
C VAL A 15 -11.36 -0.51 0.24
N LEU A 16 -10.84 0.71 0.33
CA LEU A 16 -11.37 1.74 1.20
C LEU A 16 -12.51 2.46 0.46
N GLY A 17 -13.72 2.40 1.00
CA GLY A 17 -14.92 2.95 0.37
C GLY A 17 -16.21 2.65 1.14
N PRO A 18 -17.32 3.30 0.77
CA PRO A 18 -18.57 3.25 1.54
C PRO A 18 -19.45 2.02 1.27
N ASP A 19 -19.24 1.31 0.16
CA ASP A 19 -20.04 0.13 -0.22
C ASP A 19 -19.64 -1.13 0.56
N LEU A 20 -20.13 -1.25 1.79
CA LEU A 20 -19.86 -2.39 2.67
C LEU A 20 -20.39 -3.72 2.09
N LYS A 21 -21.45 -3.68 1.27
CA LYS A 21 -22.02 -4.88 0.64
C LYS A 21 -21.07 -5.48 -0.40
N LYS A 22 -20.17 -4.68 -0.96
CA LYS A 22 -19.10 -5.12 -1.87
C LYS A 22 -17.78 -5.42 -1.15
N GLY A 23 -17.80 -5.53 0.18
CA GLY A 23 -16.60 -5.83 0.97
C GLY A 23 -15.63 -4.66 1.11
N GLN A 24 -16.06 -3.42 0.80
CA GLN A 24 -15.25 -2.24 1.10
C GLN A 24 -15.32 -1.92 2.60
N CYS A 25 -14.33 -1.16 3.08
CA CYS A 25 -14.29 -0.69 4.45
C CYS A 25 -14.20 0.84 4.50
N LEU A 26 -14.82 1.46 5.50
CA LEU A 26 -14.72 2.92 5.70
C LEU A 26 -13.38 3.33 6.31
N GLN A 27 -12.75 2.43 7.07
CA GLN A 27 -11.49 2.66 7.77
C GLN A 27 -10.67 1.38 7.71
N PHE A 28 -9.35 1.53 7.58
CA PHE A 28 -8.43 0.41 7.53
C PHE A 28 -7.19 0.70 8.37
N ARG A 29 -6.80 -0.26 9.21
CA ARG A 29 -5.55 -0.22 9.99
C ARG A 29 -4.48 -1.00 9.25
N LEU A 30 -3.42 -0.32 8.84
CA LEU A 30 -2.22 -0.97 8.31
C LEU A 30 -1.42 -1.64 9.43
N PRO A 31 -1.07 -2.94 9.31
CA PRO A 31 -0.13 -3.59 10.23
C PRO A 31 1.28 -3.00 10.12
N LYS A 32 2.01 -2.93 11.23
CA LYS A 32 3.42 -2.49 11.26
C LYS A 32 4.29 -3.46 10.46
N GLY A 33 5.29 -2.93 9.75
CA GLY A 33 6.30 -3.72 9.04
C GLY A 33 5.83 -4.28 7.69
N ILE A 34 4.68 -3.83 7.20
CA ILE A 34 4.13 -4.21 5.90
C ILE A 34 4.41 -3.08 4.90
N ILE A 35 4.94 -3.43 3.74
CA ILE A 35 5.14 -2.48 2.65
C ILE A 35 3.77 -2.21 2.03
N PHE A 36 3.43 -0.94 1.82
CA PHE A 36 2.15 -0.57 1.24
C PHE A 36 2.25 0.58 0.25
N GLY A 37 1.26 0.62 -0.64
CA GLY A 37 1.00 1.74 -1.52
C GLY A 37 -0.48 1.80 -1.89
N SER A 38 -0.93 2.87 -2.54
CA SER A 38 -2.35 3.05 -2.85
C SER A 38 -2.59 3.59 -4.25
N THR A 39 -3.60 3.03 -4.93
CA THR A 39 -4.12 3.56 -6.20
C THR A 39 -5.49 4.20 -6.01
N VAL A 40 -5.87 5.09 -6.90
CA VAL A 40 -7.25 5.56 -7.08
C VAL A 40 -7.71 5.07 -8.45
N GLU A 41 -8.90 4.45 -8.52
CA GLU A 41 -9.41 3.89 -9.78
C GLU A 41 -10.22 4.90 -10.59
N GLN A 42 -10.85 5.87 -9.94
CA GLN A 42 -11.68 6.88 -10.57
C GLN A 42 -11.42 8.24 -9.94
N ASP A 43 -11.23 9.25 -10.79
CA ASP A 43 -11.12 10.68 -10.47
C ASP A 43 -10.15 11.01 -9.33
N TYR A 44 -10.65 11.03 -8.09
CA TYR A 44 -9.89 11.41 -6.91
C TYR A 44 -10.36 10.65 -5.67
N ALA A 45 -9.50 10.60 -4.65
CA ALA A 45 -9.84 10.13 -3.32
C ALA A 45 -9.30 11.13 -2.28
N LEU A 46 -10.12 11.44 -1.29
CA LEU A 46 -9.70 12.19 -0.11
C LEU A 46 -9.71 11.23 1.08
N VAL A 47 -8.58 11.11 1.76
CA VAL A 47 -8.40 10.24 2.93
C VAL A 47 -7.71 11.00 4.05
N SER A 48 -7.99 10.58 5.28
CA SER A 48 -7.22 10.98 6.46
C SER A 48 -6.35 9.81 6.90
N CYS A 49 -5.05 10.06 7.05
CA CYS A 49 -4.09 9.07 7.53
C CYS A 49 -3.57 9.51 8.91
N MET A 50 -3.64 8.61 9.88
CA MET A 50 -3.12 8.84 11.23
C MET A 50 -2.12 7.72 11.56
N VAL A 51 -1.00 8.10 12.19
CA VAL A 51 0.05 7.20 12.65
C VAL A 51 0.30 7.47 14.14
N ALA A 52 0.49 6.39 14.90
CA ALA A 52 0.76 6.43 16.34
C ALA A 52 1.80 5.34 16.69
N PRO A 53 2.94 5.67 17.33
CA PRO A 53 3.45 7.01 17.72
C PRO A 53 3.56 8.00 16.55
N GLY A 54 3.78 9.28 16.84
CA GLY A 54 3.85 10.32 15.79
C GLY A 54 4.86 9.97 14.68
N PHE A 55 4.57 10.41 13.46
CA PHE A 55 5.44 10.14 12.31
C PHE A 55 6.78 10.85 12.47
N GLU A 56 7.86 10.09 12.36
CA GLU A 56 9.24 10.58 12.30
C GLU A 56 9.89 10.08 11.00
N PHE A 57 10.72 10.92 10.36
CA PHE A 57 11.42 10.51 9.14
C PHE A 57 12.38 9.34 9.36
N SER A 58 12.88 9.15 10.59
CA SER A 58 13.69 7.98 10.95
C SER A 58 12.93 6.66 10.86
N ASP A 59 11.59 6.72 10.92
CA ASP A 59 10.70 5.56 10.87
C ASP A 59 10.14 5.33 9.45
N PHE A 60 10.51 6.19 8.49
CA PHE A 60 10.06 6.14 7.10
C PHE A 60 11.14 5.62 6.16
N GLU A 61 10.75 4.70 5.29
CA GLU A 61 11.60 4.17 4.24
C GLU A 61 10.84 4.21 2.90
N LEU A 62 11.48 4.76 1.86
CA LEU A 62 10.98 4.71 0.50
C LEU A 62 11.80 3.70 -0.30
N LEU A 63 11.17 2.59 -0.65
CA LEU A 63 11.82 1.47 -1.34
C LEU A 63 11.95 1.74 -2.85
N SER A 64 12.99 1.20 -3.47
CA SER A 64 13.20 1.30 -4.91
C SER A 64 12.41 0.23 -5.66
N GLN A 65 12.09 0.52 -6.92
CA GLN A 65 11.48 -0.46 -7.81
C GLN A 65 12.33 -1.74 -7.89
N ASP A 66 13.65 -1.60 -8.06
CA ASP A 66 14.55 -2.73 -8.24
C ASP A 66 14.62 -3.63 -6.99
N SER A 67 14.63 -3.05 -5.79
CA SER A 67 14.63 -3.86 -4.55
C SER A 67 13.33 -4.62 -4.39
N LEU A 68 12.20 -3.96 -4.68
CA LEU A 68 10.88 -4.58 -4.60
C LEU A 68 10.71 -5.70 -5.64
N LEU A 69 11.16 -5.50 -6.89
CA LEU A 69 11.07 -6.53 -7.93
C LEU A 69 11.95 -7.74 -7.63
N LYS A 70 13.08 -7.55 -6.93
CA LYS A 70 13.94 -8.64 -6.48
C LYS A 70 13.26 -9.51 -5.42
N ASP A 71 12.61 -8.88 -4.44
CA ASP A 71 12.03 -9.58 -3.29
C ASP A 71 10.59 -10.07 -3.57
N TYR A 72 9.86 -9.40 -4.46
CA TYR A 72 8.46 -9.68 -4.83
C TYR A 72 8.27 -9.77 -6.35
N PRO A 73 8.97 -10.68 -7.06
CA PRO A 73 8.94 -10.74 -8.52
C PRO A 73 7.53 -11.03 -9.08
N GLU A 74 6.69 -11.78 -8.34
CA GLU A 74 5.31 -12.08 -8.75
C GLU A 74 4.39 -10.85 -8.75
N GLN A 75 4.80 -9.75 -8.11
CA GLN A 75 4.00 -8.53 -7.96
C GLN A 75 4.49 -7.39 -8.86
N GLU A 76 5.16 -7.73 -9.96
CA GLU A 76 5.80 -6.79 -10.89
C GLU A 76 4.86 -5.68 -11.37
N GLU A 77 3.63 -6.03 -11.77
CA GLU A 77 2.67 -5.06 -12.33
C GLU A 77 2.36 -3.93 -11.34
N ILE A 78 2.05 -4.29 -10.08
CA ILE A 78 1.67 -3.30 -9.07
C ILE A 78 2.90 -2.52 -8.58
N ILE A 79 4.07 -3.15 -8.52
CA ILE A 79 5.32 -2.48 -8.16
C ILE A 79 5.66 -1.43 -9.20
N LYS A 80 5.65 -1.77 -10.49
CA LYS A 80 5.88 -0.80 -11.59
C LYS A 80 4.85 0.32 -11.63
N ARG A 81 3.60 0.04 -11.26
CA ARG A 81 2.54 1.07 -11.20
C ARG A 81 2.74 2.08 -10.06
N LEU A 82 3.34 1.66 -8.94
CA LEU A 82 3.44 2.46 -7.72
C LEU A 82 4.85 2.97 -7.41
N THR A 83 5.82 2.67 -8.26
CA THR A 83 7.21 3.11 -8.09
C THR A 83 7.73 3.75 -9.38
N LEU A 84 8.82 4.49 -9.25
CA LEU A 84 9.51 5.10 -10.39
C LEU A 84 10.73 4.24 -10.74
N SER A 85 10.90 3.92 -12.02
CA SER A 85 12.18 3.44 -12.53
C SER A 85 13.21 4.56 -12.38
N LYS A 86 14.36 4.25 -11.75
CA LYS A 86 15.49 5.17 -11.71
C LYS A 86 16.12 5.35 -13.08
#